data_AF-A0A1I9G8S6-F1
#
_entry.id   AF-A0A1I9G8S6-F1
#
_cell.length_a   1.000
_cell.length_b   1.000
_cell.length_c   1.000
_cell.angle_alpha   90.00
_cell.angle_beta   90.00
_cell.angle_gamma   90.00
#
_symmetry.space_group_name_H-M   'P 1'
#
loop_
_entity.id
_entity.type
_entity.pdbx_description
1 polymer ?
#
loop_
_entity_poly.entity_id
_entity_poly.type
_entity_poly.pdbx_seq_one_letter_code
_entity_poly.pdbx_strand_id
1 'polypeptide(L)'
;MPNKVKDLEVGTSPGYIKAAYYLLSSMNQTVNPCDDFFEYACGRWVSEHPIPSDLGAYEVSASIREKVALKMKELYDSKQSTTSKAMDTVKTIYKTCMDTNRLQNMQGREIAEAIEKLQFLNLILAKICITILYNYMKFFSSTLVHGQWYMEGSGPKTKSISQKT
;
A
#
# COMPACT_ATOMS: atom_id res chain seq x y z
N MET A 1 -46.50 9.83 -24.45
CA MET A 1 -47.32 8.60 -24.25
C MET A 1 -46.62 7.76 -23.21
N PRO A 2 -47.20 7.47 -22.03
CA PRO A 2 -46.54 6.60 -21.07
C PRO A 2 -46.58 5.18 -21.65
N ASN A 3 -45.40 4.59 -21.86
CA ASN A 3 -45.28 3.18 -22.20
C ASN A 3 -45.91 2.37 -21.07
N LYS A 4 -47.08 1.79 -21.32
CA LYS A 4 -47.66 0.76 -20.45
C LYS A 4 -46.68 -0.42 -20.44
N VAL A 5 -45.88 -0.51 -19.38
CA VAL A 5 -45.10 -1.71 -19.13
C VAL A 5 -46.11 -2.83 -18.87
N LYS A 6 -46.23 -3.76 -19.82
CA LYS A 6 -46.99 -5.00 -19.67
C LYS A 6 -46.43 -5.74 -18.45
N ASP A 7 -47.32 -6.08 -17.53
CA ASP A 7 -47.13 -6.94 -16.36
C ASP A 7 -45.68 -7.00 -15.85
N LEU A 8 -45.33 -6.02 -14.98
CA LEU A 8 -44.05 -6.03 -14.28
C LEU A 8 -43.99 -7.29 -13.40
N GLU A 9 -43.19 -8.27 -13.79
CA GLU A 9 -42.83 -9.37 -12.90
C GLU A 9 -41.94 -8.80 -11.79
N VAL A 10 -42.52 -8.59 -10.60
CA VAL A 10 -41.79 -8.08 -9.43
C VAL A 10 -41.17 -9.25 -8.69
N GLY A 11 -39.83 -9.27 -8.61
CA GLY A 11 -39.11 -10.26 -7.80
C GLY A 11 -39.40 -10.06 -6.31
N THR A 12 -39.97 -11.07 -5.65
CA THR A 12 -40.34 -11.03 -4.22
C THR A 12 -39.45 -11.87 -3.33
N SER A 13 -38.32 -12.38 -3.85
CA SER A 13 -37.37 -13.14 -3.04
C SER A 13 -36.81 -12.27 -1.90
N PRO A 14 -36.39 -12.86 -0.78
CA PRO A 14 -35.77 -12.10 0.32
C PRO A 14 -34.58 -11.24 -0.12
N GLY A 15 -33.81 -11.72 -1.11
CA GLY A 15 -32.70 -10.98 -1.71
C GLY A 15 -33.17 -9.74 -2.47
N TYR A 16 -34.22 -9.86 -3.29
CA TYR A 16 -34.80 -8.71 -4.00
C TYR A 16 -35.35 -7.66 -3.05
N ILE A 17 -36.11 -8.07 -2.02
CA ILE A 17 -36.68 -7.15 -1.03
C ILE A 17 -35.56 -6.38 -0.31
N LYS A 18 -34.49 -7.09 0.10
CA LYS A 18 -33.35 -6.47 0.79
C LYS A 18 -32.59 -5.49 -0.11
N ALA A 19 -32.36 -5.85 -1.37
CA ALA A 19 -31.69 -4.98 -2.34
C ALA A 19 -32.53 -3.73 -2.64
N ALA A 20 -33.84 -3.89 -2.89
CA ALA A 20 -34.75 -2.79 -3.13
C ALA A 20 -34.81 -1.83 -1.94
N TYR A 21 -34.91 -2.36 -0.71
CA TYR A 21 -34.86 -1.54 0.50
C TYR A 21 -33.56 -0.74 0.60
N TYR A 22 -32.40 -1.37 0.38
CA TYR A 22 -31.09 -0.71 0.43
C TYR A 22 -30.97 0.43 -0.60
N LEU A 23 -31.47 0.23 -1.82
CA LEU A 23 -31.48 1.26 -2.85
C LEU A 23 -32.39 2.43 -2.43
N LEU A 24 -33.62 2.14 -2.02
CA LEU A 24 -34.59 3.16 -1.62
C LEU A 24 -34.14 3.96 -0.40
N SER A 25 -33.43 3.34 0.54
CA SER A 25 -32.86 4.03 1.70
C SER A 25 -31.67 4.92 1.33
N SER A 26 -30.99 4.65 0.21
CA SER A 26 -29.82 5.43 -0.22
C SER A 26 -30.19 6.67 -1.06
N MET A 27 -31.35 6.64 -1.70
CA MET A 27 -31.80 7.65 -2.65
C MET A 27 -32.35 8.93 -1.99
N ASN A 28 -32.02 10.08 -2.56
CA ASN A 28 -32.68 11.36 -2.31
C ASN A 28 -33.72 11.66 -3.41
N GLN A 29 -34.97 11.22 -3.20
CA GLN A 29 -36.06 11.39 -4.17
C GLN A 29 -36.56 12.83 -4.34
N THR A 30 -36.00 13.80 -3.60
CA THR A 30 -36.34 15.22 -3.76
C THR A 30 -35.59 15.87 -4.92
N VAL A 31 -34.52 15.23 -5.40
CA VAL A 31 -33.68 15.72 -6.50
C VAL A 31 -34.13 15.09 -7.81
N ASN A 32 -34.15 15.87 -8.89
CA ASN A 32 -34.46 15.36 -10.22
C ASN A 32 -33.25 14.57 -10.75
N PRO A 33 -33.41 13.28 -11.12
CA PRO A 33 -32.31 12.45 -11.63
C PRO A 33 -31.71 12.97 -12.94
N CYS A 34 -32.44 13.77 -13.72
CA CYS A 34 -31.92 14.37 -14.95
C CYS A 34 -30.98 15.55 -14.68
N ASP A 35 -31.03 16.15 -13.48
CA ASP A 35 -30.22 17.31 -13.11
C ASP A 35 -28.96 16.87 -12.34
N ASP A 36 -29.12 15.99 -11.34
CA ASP A 36 -28.01 15.36 -10.61
C ASP A 36 -28.37 13.92 -10.23
N PHE A 37 -27.90 12.98 -11.05
CA PHE A 37 -28.15 11.55 -10.82
C PHE A 37 -27.42 11.02 -9.58
N PHE A 38 -26.25 11.60 -9.23
CA PHE A 38 -25.49 11.14 -8.08
C PHE A 38 -26.20 11.51 -6.79
N GLU A 39 -26.64 12.76 -6.64
CA GLU A 39 -27.41 13.18 -5.47
C GLU A 39 -28.75 12.44 -5.38
N TYR A 40 -29.46 12.25 -6.51
CA TYR A 40 -30.68 11.46 -6.52
C TYR A 40 -30.45 10.01 -6.04
N ALA A 41 -29.40 9.34 -6.53
CA ALA A 41 -29.16 7.93 -6.24
C ALA A 41 -28.51 7.69 -4.87
N CYS A 42 -27.64 8.58 -4.42
CA CYS A 42 -26.75 8.37 -3.27
C CYS A 42 -26.85 9.46 -2.19
N GLY A 43 -27.55 10.58 -2.42
CA GLY A 43 -27.52 11.74 -1.54
C GLY A 43 -27.89 11.45 -0.09
N ARG A 44 -28.92 10.60 0.12
CA ARG A 44 -29.29 10.19 1.48
C ARG A 44 -28.19 9.34 2.13
N TRP A 45 -27.60 8.40 1.39
CA TRP A 45 -26.49 7.58 1.89
C TRP A 45 -25.32 8.45 2.37
N VAL A 46 -24.91 9.45 1.56
CA VAL A 46 -23.82 10.37 1.91
C VAL A 46 -24.16 11.17 3.17
N SER A 47 -25.41 11.65 3.30
CA SER A 47 -25.84 12.42 4.47
C SER A 47 -25.85 11.60 5.77
N GLU A 48 -26.18 10.32 5.70
CA GLU A 48 -26.30 9.43 6.85
C GLU A 48 -24.96 8.77 7.24
N HIS A 49 -23.96 8.81 6.36
CA HIS A 49 -22.68 8.14 6.53
C HIS A 49 -21.51 9.14 6.42
N PRO A 50 -21.35 10.04 7.40
CA PRO A 50 -20.24 11.00 7.40
C PRO A 50 -18.90 10.28 7.50
N ILE A 51 -17.85 10.89 6.93
CA ILE A 51 -16.50 10.32 6.94
C ILE A 51 -15.99 10.24 8.39
N PRO A 52 -15.68 9.03 8.91
CA PRO A 52 -15.10 8.86 10.23
C PRO A 52 -13.72 9.55 10.35
N SER A 53 -13.35 9.98 11.55
CA SER A 53 -12.11 10.75 11.78
C SER A 53 -10.81 10.00 11.46
N ASP A 54 -10.87 8.68 11.41
CA ASP A 54 -9.75 7.78 11.09
C ASP A 54 -9.63 7.47 9.59
N LEU A 55 -10.55 7.98 8.76
CA LEU A 55 -10.60 7.73 7.32
C LEU A 55 -10.50 9.02 6.50
N GLY A 56 -9.84 8.93 5.34
CA GLY A 56 -9.79 10.03 4.36
C GLY A 56 -11.01 10.09 3.44
N ALA A 57 -11.75 8.99 3.31
CA ALA A 57 -12.96 8.87 2.50
C ALA A 57 -13.84 7.74 3.05
N TYR A 58 -15.16 7.86 2.88
CA TYR A 58 -16.11 6.84 3.26
C TYR A 58 -17.06 6.52 2.12
N GLU A 59 -17.08 5.25 1.75
CA GLU A 59 -17.83 4.72 0.62
C GLU A 59 -18.53 3.42 1.05
N VAL A 60 -19.47 2.95 0.23
CA VAL A 60 -20.12 1.66 0.43
C VAL A 60 -19.10 0.53 0.61
N SER A 61 -18.01 0.55 -0.17
CA SER A 61 -16.92 -0.43 -0.06
C SER A 61 -16.25 -0.41 1.32
N ALA A 62 -16.05 0.78 1.90
CA ALA A 62 -15.50 0.94 3.25
C ALA A 62 -16.45 0.37 4.30
N SER A 63 -17.74 0.67 4.20
CA SER A 63 -18.75 0.12 5.13
C SER A 63 -18.82 -1.41 5.09
N ILE A 64 -18.60 -2.02 3.93
CA ILE A 64 -18.56 -3.49 3.78
C ILE A 64 -17.29 -4.04 4.44
N ARG A 65 -16.13 -3.42 4.20
CA ARG A 65 -14.86 -3.82 4.83
C ARG A 65 -14.95 -3.76 6.36
N GLU A 66 -15.58 -2.72 6.89
CA GLU A 66 -15.83 -2.57 8.33
C GLU A 66 -16.68 -3.70 8.89
N LYS A 67 -17.83 -3.99 8.26
CA LYS A 67 -18.71 -5.11 8.67
C LYS A 67 -17.99 -6.45 8.64
N VAL A 68 -17.17 -6.70 7.61
CA VAL A 68 -16.36 -7.92 7.50
C VAL A 68 -15.30 -7.97 8.61
N ALA A 69 -14.58 -6.87 8.85
CA ALA A 69 -13.57 -6.79 9.90
C ALA A 69 -14.17 -7.04 11.29
N LEU A 70 -15.37 -6.52 11.57
CA LEU A 70 -16.09 -6.80 12.82
C LEU A 70 -16.43 -8.29 12.96
N LYS A 71 -16.90 -8.94 11.89
CA LYS A 71 -17.15 -10.39 11.90
C LYS A 71 -15.89 -11.21 12.07
N MET A 72 -14.79 -10.82 11.43
CA MET A 72 -13.49 -11.46 11.64
C MET A 72 -13.01 -11.30 13.09
N LYS A 73 -13.17 -10.10 13.67
CA LYS A 73 -12.87 -9.83 15.08
C LYS A 73 -13.66 -10.75 16.02
N GLU A 74 -14.98 -10.87 15.83
CA GLU A 74 -15.83 -11.80 16.60
C GLU A 74 -15.28 -13.24 16.54
N LEU A 75 -14.87 -13.70 15.35
CA LEU A 75 -14.30 -15.04 15.17
C LEU A 75 -12.96 -15.21 15.88
N TYR A 76 -12.08 -14.20 15.84
CA TYR A 76 -10.75 -14.28 16.45
C TYR A 76 -10.78 -14.16 17.98
N ASP A 77 -11.72 -13.36 18.50
CA ASP A 77 -11.98 -13.23 19.94
C ASP A 77 -12.72 -14.45 20.53
N SER A 78 -13.36 -15.27 19.68
CA SER A 78 -14.09 -16.44 20.14
C SER A 78 -13.18 -17.47 20.85
N LYS A 79 -13.68 -17.97 21.98
CA LYS A 79 -13.05 -19.08 22.75
C LYS A 79 -13.26 -20.46 22.13
N GLN A 80 -14.01 -20.54 21.02
CA GLN A 80 -14.26 -21.81 20.35
C GLN A 80 -12.95 -22.40 19.84
N SER A 81 -12.70 -23.67 20.18
CA SER A 81 -11.55 -24.40 19.68
C SER A 81 -11.71 -24.60 18.18
N THR A 82 -10.62 -24.42 17.45
CA THR A 82 -10.57 -24.71 16.02
C THR A 82 -9.79 -26.00 15.84
N THR A 83 -10.16 -26.81 14.86
CA THR A 83 -9.37 -27.99 14.47
C THR A 83 -8.22 -27.62 13.53
N SER A 84 -8.15 -26.36 13.08
CA SER A 84 -7.23 -25.88 12.07
C SER A 84 -6.07 -25.12 12.69
N LYS A 85 -4.86 -25.67 12.54
CA LYS A 85 -3.63 -25.00 12.96
C LYS A 85 -3.47 -23.60 12.35
N ALA A 86 -3.95 -23.39 11.12
CA ALA A 86 -3.92 -22.09 10.47
C ALA A 86 -4.81 -21.08 11.21
N MET A 87 -6.01 -21.50 11.61
CA MET A 87 -6.93 -20.64 12.36
C MET A 87 -6.40 -20.33 13.77
N ASP A 88 -5.81 -21.31 14.45
CA ASP A 88 -5.17 -21.09 15.76
C ASP A 88 -4.00 -20.10 15.67
N THR A 89 -3.22 -20.20 14.58
CA THR A 89 -2.12 -19.26 14.29
C THR A 89 -2.65 -17.85 14.08
N VAL A 90 -3.70 -17.66 13.27
CA VAL A 90 -4.33 -16.35 13.05
C VAL A 90 -4.88 -15.77 14.36
N LYS A 91 -5.55 -16.58 15.19
CA LYS A 91 -6.03 -16.14 16.51
C LYS A 91 -4.89 -15.69 17.42
N THR A 92 -3.76 -16.41 17.40
CA THR A 92 -2.58 -16.07 18.20
C THR A 92 -1.95 -14.76 17.75
N ILE A 93 -1.77 -14.58 16.43
CA ILE A 93 -1.26 -13.33 15.84
C ILE A 93 -2.18 -12.16 16.20
N TYR A 94 -3.50 -12.34 16.03
CA TYR A 94 -4.49 -11.33 16.37
C TYR A 94 -4.37 -10.88 17.83
N LYS A 95 -4.39 -11.82 18.79
CA LYS A 95 -4.27 -11.51 20.22
C LYS A 95 -2.95 -10.80 20.57
N THR A 96 -1.87 -11.25 19.94
CA THR A 96 -0.53 -10.67 20.15
C THR A 96 -0.43 -9.24 19.63
N CYS A 97 -1.11 -8.94 18.51
CA CYS A 97 -1.20 -7.61 17.91
C CYS A 97 -2.08 -6.68 18.75
N MET A 98 -3.19 -7.19 19.28
CA MET A 98 -4.14 -6.39 20.06
C MET A 98 -3.71 -6.14 21.52
N ASP A 99 -2.63 -6.76 22.01
CA ASP A 99 -2.09 -6.55 23.34
C ASP A 99 -1.29 -5.23 23.43
N THR A 100 -2.01 -4.15 23.74
CA THR A 100 -1.44 -2.80 23.86
C THR A 100 -0.45 -2.67 25.02
N ASN A 101 -0.62 -3.42 26.12
CA ASN A 101 0.33 -3.40 27.24
C ASN A 101 1.69 -3.91 26.80
N ARG A 102 1.71 -5.03 26.05
CA ARG A 102 2.94 -5.57 25.48
C ARG A 102 3.59 -4.57 24.54
N LEU A 103 2.82 -3.96 23.63
CA LEU A 103 3.32 -2.94 22.69
C LEU A 103 3.94 -1.74 23.41
N GLN A 104 3.27 -1.21 24.43
CA GLN A 104 3.77 -0.08 25.23
C GLN A 104 5.06 -0.43 25.98
N ASN A 105 5.15 -1.63 26.55
CA ASN A 105 6.34 -2.09 27.27
C ASN A 105 7.55 -2.32 26.34
N MET A 106 7.33 -2.71 25.09
CA MET A 106 8.42 -2.90 24.13
C MET A 106 9.08 -1.59 23.70
N GLN A 107 8.36 -0.46 23.73
CA GLN A 107 8.86 0.89 23.40
C GLN A 107 9.65 0.97 22.07
N GLY A 108 9.27 0.14 21.08
CA GLY A 108 9.94 0.10 19.78
C GLY A 108 11.35 -0.51 19.79
N ARG A 109 11.80 -1.13 20.89
CA ARG A 109 13.13 -1.77 21.00
C ARG A 109 13.40 -2.77 19.88
N GLU A 110 12.40 -3.59 19.53
CA GLU A 110 12.54 -4.57 18.44
C GLU A 110 12.86 -3.91 17.09
N ILE A 111 12.25 -2.74 16.81
CA ILE A 111 12.51 -1.97 15.59
C ILE A 111 13.91 -1.35 15.65
N ALA A 112 14.31 -0.80 16.79
CA ALA A 112 15.64 -0.23 16.98
C ALA A 112 16.74 -1.29 16.74
N GLU A 113 16.60 -2.47 17.36
CA GLU A 113 17.52 -3.59 17.15
C GLU A 113 17.56 -4.06 15.68
N ALA A 114 16.41 -4.06 15.00
CA ALA A 114 16.34 -4.41 13.58
C ALA A 114 17.07 -3.36 12.71
N ILE A 115 16.89 -2.07 13.00
CA ILE A 115 17.59 -0.98 12.32
C ILE A 115 19.11 -1.10 12.52
N GLU A 116 19.57 -1.35 13.75
CA GLU A 116 20.99 -1.55 14.04
C GLU A 116 21.57 -2.68 13.19
N LYS A 117 20.90 -3.84 13.15
CA LYS A 117 21.33 -4.98 12.30
C LYS A 117 21.42 -4.63 10.82
N LEU A 118 20.51 -3.79 10.31
CA LEU A 118 20.54 -3.35 8.91
C LEU A 118 21.65 -2.32 8.65
N GLN A 119 21.96 -1.44 9.60
CA GLN A 119 23.06 -0.48 9.49
C GLN A 119 24.43 -1.16 9.47
N PHE A 120 24.59 -2.29 10.17
CA PHE A 120 25.81 -3.11 10.08
C PHE A 120 26.12 -3.54 8.64
N LEU A 121 25.11 -3.81 7.80
CA LEU A 121 25.32 -4.14 6.39
C LEU A 121 25.98 -2.99 5.61
N ASN A 122 25.53 -1.75 5.85
CA ASN A 122 26.07 -0.57 5.17
C ASN A 122 27.49 -0.22 5.64
N LEU A 123 27.79 -0.41 6.93
CA LEU A 123 29.14 -0.21 7.48
C LEU A 123 30.14 -1.25 6.95
N ILE A 124 29.71 -2.50 6.80
CA ILE A 124 30.54 -3.57 6.23
C ILE A 124 30.80 -3.29 4.73
N LEU A 125 29.77 -2.90 3.97
CA LEU A 125 29.92 -2.53 2.56
C LEU A 125 30.85 -1.32 2.38
N ALA A 126 30.73 -0.30 3.21
CA ALA A 126 31.62 0.87 3.19
C ALA A 126 33.08 0.49 3.49
N LYS A 127 33.32 -0.36 4.49
CA LYS A 127 34.68 -0.84 4.83
C LYS A 127 35.30 -1.70 3.73
N ILE A 128 34.51 -2.59 3.11
CA ILE A 128 34.97 -3.39 1.97
C ILE A 128 35.30 -2.48 0.79
N CYS A 129 34.43 -1.51 0.48
CA CYS A 129 34.64 -0.57 -0.62
C CYS A 129 35.90 0.28 -0.40
N ILE A 130 36.11 0.83 0.80
CA ILE A 130 37.33 1.57 1.15
C ILE A 130 38.58 0.69 1.01
N THR A 131 38.52 -0.56 1.45
CA THR A 131 39.65 -1.50 1.34
C THR A 131 39.97 -1.82 -0.12
N ILE A 132 38.95 -2.03 -0.95
CA ILE A 132 39.11 -2.26 -2.39
C ILE A 132 39.68 -1.02 -3.08
N LEU A 133 39.15 0.18 -2.79
CA LEU A 133 39.64 1.44 -3.34
C LEU A 133 41.09 1.72 -2.93
N TYR A 134 41.45 1.48 -1.66
CA TYR A 134 42.81 1.62 -1.16
C TYR A 134 43.78 0.65 -1.85
N ASN A 135 43.38 -0.61 -2.01
CA ASN A 135 44.19 -1.60 -2.73
C ASN A 135 44.34 -1.25 -4.22
N TYR A 136 43.30 -0.72 -4.87
CA TYR A 136 43.35 -0.27 -6.25
C TYR A 136 44.28 0.94 -6.43
N MET A 137 44.18 1.94 -5.56
CA MET A 137 45.09 3.09 -5.55
C MET A 137 46.54 2.68 -5.27
N LYS A 138 46.76 1.74 -4.34
CA LYS A 138 48.09 1.20 -4.04
C LYS A 138 48.67 0.46 -5.25
N PHE A 139 47.87 -0.35 -5.94
CA PHE A 139 48.25 -1.02 -7.18
C PHE A 139 48.64 -0.01 -8.28
N PHE A 140 47.85 1.04 -8.46
CA PHE A 140 48.13 2.09 -9.44
C PHE A 140 49.40 2.90 -9.11
N SER A 141 49.66 3.15 -7.82
CA SER A 141 50.90 3.79 -7.39
C SER A 141 52.13 2.92 -7.63
N SER A 142 52.00 1.58 -7.51
CA SER A 142 53.11 0.65 -7.77
C SER A 142 53.43 0.47 -9.25
N THR A 143 52.44 0.60 -10.14
CA THR A 143 52.63 0.51 -11.60
C THR A 143 53.19 1.81 -12.20
N LEU A 144 52.87 2.98 -11.62
CA LEU A 144 53.41 4.28 -12.05
C LEU A 144 54.91 4.46 -11.72
N VAL A 145 55.45 3.75 -10.72
CA VAL A 145 56.88 3.84 -10.37
C VAL A 145 57.78 2.96 -11.28
N HIS A 146 57.21 2.08 -12.10
CA HIS A 146 57.97 1.18 -13.00
C HIS A 146 57.69 1.40 -14.50
N GLY A 147 56.97 2.44 -14.90
CA GLY A 147 56.52 2.66 -16.28
C GLY A 147 57.39 3.64 -17.09
N GLN A 148 58.63 3.27 -17.41
CA GLN A 148 59.41 3.92 -18.46
C GLN A 148 59.05 3.32 -19.83
N TRP A 149 58.17 3.97 -20.61
CA TRP A 149 57.96 3.62 -22.02
C TRP A 149 57.75 4.85 -22.92
N TYR A 150 58.82 5.15 -23.67
CA TYR A 150 58.86 5.45 -25.11
C TYR A 150 57.69 6.22 -25.74
N MET A 151 57.97 7.45 -26.18
CA MET A 151 57.25 8.14 -27.26
C MET A 151 58.25 8.45 -28.38
N GLU A 152 58.42 7.54 -29.33
CA GLU A 152 59.10 7.80 -30.61
C GLU A 152 58.04 7.91 -31.72
N GLY A 153 58.00 9.07 -32.38
CA GLY A 153 57.67 9.19 -33.80
C GLY A 153 56.20 9.16 -34.23
N SER A 154 55.54 10.33 -34.21
CA SER A 154 54.87 10.91 -35.41
C SER A 154 54.10 12.20 -35.07
N GLY A 155 54.76 13.35 -35.25
CA GLY A 155 54.07 14.64 -35.46
C GLY A 155 53.68 14.84 -36.94
N PRO A 156 53.17 16.02 -37.32
CA PRO A 156 51.77 16.42 -37.13
C PRO A 156 51.10 16.77 -38.47
N LYS A 157 49.76 16.66 -38.58
CA LYS A 157 48.98 17.46 -39.53
C LYS A 157 47.68 17.96 -38.90
N THR A 158 47.71 19.22 -38.50
CA THR A 158 46.55 20.08 -38.24
C THR A 158 45.76 20.29 -39.53
N LYS A 159 44.44 20.10 -39.50
CA LYS A 159 43.50 20.83 -40.37
C LYS A 159 42.20 21.12 -39.62
N SER A 160 41.88 22.40 -39.59
CA SER A 160 40.68 23.09 -39.11
C SER A 160 39.38 22.63 -39.81
N ILE A 161 38.23 22.87 -39.16
CA ILE A 161 36.99 23.55 -39.65
C ILE A 161 35.86 23.19 -38.66
N SER A 162 35.50 24.14 -37.78
CA SER A 162 34.28 24.97 -37.78
C SER A 162 32.98 24.23 -37.46
N GLN A 163 32.39 24.59 -36.31
CA GLN A 163 30.96 24.54 -36.07
C GLN A 163 30.22 25.34 -37.15
N LYS A 164 29.07 24.83 -37.60
CA LYS A 164 27.91 25.63 -38.00
C LYS A 164 26.65 24.76 -37.86
N THR A 165 25.66 25.36 -37.20
CA THR A 165 24.19 25.19 -37.34
C THR A 165 23.71 24.21 -38.39
#